data_AF-A0A540NST3-F1
#
_entry.id   AF-A0A540NST3-F1
#
_cell.length_a   1.000
_cell.length_b   1.000
_cell.length_c   1.000
_cell.angle_alpha   90.00
_cell.angle_beta   90.00
_cell.angle_gamma   90.00
#
_symmetry.space_group_name_H-M   'P 1'
#
loop_
_entity.id
_entity.type
_entity.pdbx_description
1 polymer ?
#
loop_
_entity_poly.entity_id
_entity_poly.type
_entity_poly.pdbx_seq_one_letter_code
_entity_poly.pdbx_strand_id
1 'polypeptide(L)'
;MASSNSVNYLFSSLLLSLLTIAFSDDPDCVYTVYVRTGSIIKGGTDSNVNLRLYDVYGYGFEITNLEAWGGLMGPGYNYFERGNLDIFSGRGPCLDSPICALNLTSDGSGPHHGWYVNYVEVTSTGAHIPCHQQLFTVEQWLATDTWPYELTAIRNYCNSDIEGAEKRGRTERRMIRSGSGGLVSTV
;
A
#
# COMPACT_ATOMS: atom_id res chain seq x y z
N MET A 1 -9.89 84.79 -2.84
CA MET A 1 -10.02 83.75 -3.90
C MET A 1 -8.72 82.97 -3.95
N ALA A 2 -8.72 81.75 -3.44
CA ALA A 2 -7.68 80.76 -3.73
C ALA A 2 -8.41 79.43 -3.92
N SER A 3 -8.21 78.86 -5.10
CA SER A 3 -8.95 77.74 -5.67
C SER A 3 -8.12 76.47 -5.62
N SER A 4 -8.86 75.36 -5.54
CA SER A 4 -8.55 74.03 -6.07
C SER A 4 -7.89 73.03 -5.13
N ASN A 5 -8.74 72.05 -4.78
CA ASN A 5 -8.44 70.73 -4.26
C ASN A 5 -7.51 69.95 -5.19
N SER A 6 -6.65 69.10 -4.61
CA SER A 6 -6.22 67.87 -5.28
C SER A 6 -6.00 66.78 -4.25
N VAL A 7 -6.89 65.79 -4.31
CA VAL A 7 -6.88 64.57 -3.50
C VAL A 7 -5.91 63.61 -4.19
N ASN A 8 -4.87 63.16 -3.49
CA ASN A 8 -4.02 62.05 -3.96
C ASN A 8 -3.76 61.08 -2.81
N TYR A 9 -4.70 60.15 -2.65
CA TYR A 9 -4.57 58.93 -1.85
C TYR A 9 -3.90 57.85 -2.69
N LEU A 10 -2.57 57.78 -2.74
CA LEU A 10 -1.81 56.67 -3.32
C LEU A 10 -0.46 56.69 -2.56
N PHE A 11 -0.08 55.74 -1.70
CA PHE A 11 0.01 54.30 -1.90
C PHE A 11 -0.14 53.61 -0.52
N SER A 12 -1.35 53.17 -0.19
CA SER A 12 -1.52 52.02 0.71
C SER A 12 -1.50 50.78 -0.17
N SER A 13 -0.33 50.38 -0.66
CA SER A 13 -0.18 49.12 -1.37
C SER A 13 0.17 48.05 -0.35
N LEU A 14 -0.90 47.54 0.26
CA LEU A 14 -1.06 46.21 0.82
C LEU A 14 -0.19 45.18 0.08
N LEU A 15 1.04 44.95 0.55
CA LEU A 15 1.84 43.79 0.13
C LEU A 15 1.39 42.59 0.97
N LEU A 16 0.10 42.27 0.91
CA LEU A 16 -0.43 41.04 1.46
C LEU A 16 -0.57 40.04 0.33
N SER A 17 -0.02 38.86 0.60
CA SER A 17 -0.39 37.57 0.01
C SER A 17 -0.22 37.39 -1.49
N LEU A 18 0.87 36.71 -1.85
CA LEU A 18 0.70 35.47 -2.60
C LEU A 18 1.74 34.45 -2.13
N LEU A 19 1.50 33.86 -0.96
CA LEU A 19 1.98 32.50 -0.71
C LEU A 19 1.17 31.61 -1.65
N THR A 20 1.66 31.39 -2.86
CA THR A 20 1.14 30.33 -3.72
C THR A 20 1.48 29.02 -3.04
N ILE A 21 0.53 28.46 -2.30
CA ILE A 21 0.60 27.05 -1.91
C ILE A 21 0.39 26.30 -3.22
N ALA A 22 1.49 25.79 -3.81
CA ALA A 22 1.40 24.85 -4.91
C ALA A 22 0.78 23.57 -4.33
N PHE A 23 -0.52 23.39 -4.51
CA PHE A 23 -1.12 22.07 -4.36
C PHE A 23 -0.55 21.22 -5.50
N SER A 24 0.27 20.24 -5.15
CA SER A 24 0.57 19.15 -6.10
C SER A 24 -0.73 18.38 -6.25
N ASP A 25 -1.39 18.48 -7.40
CA ASP A 25 -2.47 17.56 -7.79
C ASP A 25 -1.82 16.21 -8.15
N ASP A 26 -1.16 15.58 -7.18
CA ASP A 26 -0.70 14.21 -7.37
C ASP A 26 -1.95 13.35 -7.60
N PRO A 27 -1.98 12.52 -8.67
CA PRO A 27 -3.17 11.77 -8.98
C PRO A 27 -3.51 10.81 -7.83
N ASP A 28 -4.80 10.74 -7.50
CA ASP A 28 -5.33 9.78 -6.54
C ASP A 28 -5.61 8.43 -7.22
N CYS A 29 -5.14 7.36 -6.59
CA CYS A 29 -5.42 5.98 -6.96
C CYS A 29 -6.38 5.35 -5.94
N VAL A 30 -7.17 4.38 -6.40
CA VAL A 30 -8.00 3.54 -5.53
C VAL A 30 -7.21 2.31 -5.15
N TYR A 31 -7.15 2.07 -3.85
CA TYR A 31 -6.53 0.89 -3.27
C TYR A 31 -7.61 0.02 -2.65
N THR A 32 -7.52 -1.29 -2.87
CA THR A 32 -8.35 -2.29 -2.19
C THR A 32 -7.44 -3.27 -1.49
N VAL A 33 -7.61 -3.38 -0.17
CA VAL A 33 -6.79 -4.21 0.71
C VAL A 33 -7.65 -5.36 1.22
N TYR A 34 -7.16 -6.57 1.04
CA TYR A 34 -7.75 -7.79 1.59
C TYR A 34 -6.81 -8.33 2.66
N VAL A 35 -7.31 -8.44 3.89
CA VAL A 35 -6.53 -8.95 5.03
C VAL A 35 -7.11 -10.27 5.46
N ARG A 36 -6.30 -11.34 5.38
CA ARG A 36 -6.69 -12.66 5.88
C ARG A 36 -6.11 -12.88 7.27
N THR A 37 -6.97 -12.88 8.26
CA THR A 37 -6.62 -13.32 9.61
C THR A 37 -6.54 -14.84 9.64
N GLY A 38 -5.51 -15.40 10.26
CA GLY A 38 -5.34 -16.85 10.32
C GLY A 38 -6.36 -17.52 11.23
N SER A 39 -6.58 -18.81 10.99
CA SER A 39 -7.55 -19.63 11.74
C SER A 39 -6.97 -20.25 13.03
N ILE A 40 -5.80 -19.81 13.48
CA ILE A 40 -5.15 -20.29 14.71
C ILE A 40 -5.96 -19.79 15.93
N ILE A 41 -5.97 -20.58 17.01
CA ILE A 41 -6.65 -20.20 18.25
C ILE A 41 -6.13 -18.85 18.73
N LYS A 42 -7.04 -17.93 19.08
CA LYS A 42 -6.76 -16.53 19.44
C LYS A 42 -6.03 -15.72 18.37
N GLY A 43 -6.20 -16.09 17.09
CA GLY A 43 -5.55 -15.40 15.98
C GLY A 43 -6.16 -14.05 15.57
N GLY A 44 -7.26 -13.61 16.18
CA GLY A 44 -7.89 -12.30 15.90
C GLY A 44 -7.46 -11.21 16.86
N THR A 45 -7.77 -9.95 16.55
CA THR A 45 -7.40 -8.77 17.36
C THR A 45 -8.45 -7.68 17.36
N ASP A 46 -8.51 -6.91 18.46
CA ASP A 46 -9.28 -5.67 18.59
C ASP A 46 -8.39 -4.41 18.49
N SER A 47 -7.11 -4.57 18.16
CA SER A 47 -6.15 -3.46 17.99
C SER A 47 -6.40 -2.67 16.71
N ASN A 48 -5.95 -1.41 16.67
CA ASN A 48 -5.93 -0.67 15.41
C ASN A 48 -4.80 -1.19 14.52
N VAL A 49 -5.08 -1.30 13.22
CA VAL A 49 -4.14 -1.80 12.23
C VAL A 49 -3.75 -0.69 11.26
N ASN A 50 -2.45 -0.40 11.22
CA ASN A 50 -1.81 0.50 10.28
C ASN A 50 -1.20 -0.29 9.11
N LEU A 51 -1.24 0.28 7.91
CA LEU A 51 -0.62 -0.28 6.73
C LEU A 51 0.15 0.80 5.98
N ARG A 52 1.42 0.55 5.69
CA ARG A 52 2.23 1.37 4.80
C ARG A 52 2.63 0.57 3.57
N LEU A 53 2.46 1.16 2.40
CA LEU A 53 2.76 0.54 1.11
C LEU A 53 3.89 1.30 0.44
N TYR A 54 4.73 0.58 -0.32
CA TYR A 54 5.84 1.17 -1.05
C TYR A 54 5.98 0.55 -2.44
N ASP A 55 6.51 1.37 -3.35
CA ASP A 55 6.97 0.96 -4.67
C ASP A 55 8.47 0.62 -4.68
N VAL A 56 8.99 0.29 -5.86
CA VAL A 56 10.39 -0.12 -6.07
C VAL A 56 11.40 0.99 -5.77
N TYR A 57 10.97 2.25 -5.81
CA TYR A 57 11.81 3.41 -5.52
C TYR A 57 11.79 3.79 -4.03
N GLY A 58 10.97 3.10 -3.23
CA GLY A 58 10.78 3.37 -1.81
C GLY A 58 9.81 4.52 -1.54
N TYR A 59 9.16 5.06 -2.57
CA TYR A 59 8.05 5.99 -2.39
C TYR A 59 6.82 5.21 -1.92
N GLY A 60 6.02 5.82 -1.05
CA GLY A 60 4.95 5.12 -0.36
C GLY A 60 4.09 6.02 0.51
N PHE A 61 2.94 5.52 0.92
CA PHE A 61 1.99 6.23 1.79
C PHE A 61 1.49 5.32 2.91
N GLU A 62 1.05 5.94 4.00
CA GLU A 62 0.59 5.26 5.20
C GLU A 62 -0.93 5.42 5.38
N ILE A 63 -1.57 4.32 5.73
CA ILE A 63 -2.94 4.23 6.22
C ILE A 63 -2.84 3.97 7.72
N THR A 64 -3.24 4.95 8.54
CA THR A 64 -3.05 4.89 10.00
C THR A 64 -4.09 4.06 10.72
N ASN A 65 -5.23 3.78 10.09
CA ASN A 65 -6.25 2.86 10.60
C ASN A 65 -7.04 2.32 9.41
N LEU A 66 -6.86 1.03 9.10
CA LEU A 66 -7.52 0.39 7.93
C LEU A 66 -9.05 0.44 8.01
N GLU A 67 -9.61 0.15 9.18
CA GLU A 67 -11.07 0.15 9.39
C GLU A 67 -11.66 1.53 9.13
N ALA A 68 -11.11 2.56 9.77
CA ALA A 68 -11.58 3.94 9.63
C ALA A 68 -11.30 4.52 8.23
N TRP A 69 -10.23 4.08 7.56
CA TRP A 69 -9.87 4.56 6.23
C TRP A 69 -10.82 4.07 5.15
N GLY A 70 -11.29 2.81 5.23
CA GLY A 70 -12.05 2.23 4.13
C GLY A 70 -12.74 0.90 4.41
N GLY A 71 -13.08 0.56 5.65
CA GLY A 71 -13.76 -0.70 5.97
C GLY A 71 -15.02 -0.94 5.15
N LEU A 72 -15.12 -2.10 4.48
CA LEU A 72 -16.22 -2.45 3.57
C LEU A 72 -17.15 -3.55 4.09
N MET A 73 -16.99 -4.00 5.34
CA MET A 73 -17.76 -5.13 5.88
C MET A 73 -19.11 -4.72 6.49
N GLY A 74 -19.41 -3.41 6.51
CA GLY A 74 -20.66 -2.85 7.01
C GLY A 74 -20.58 -2.36 8.46
N PRO A 75 -21.63 -1.66 8.92
CA PRO A 75 -21.63 -1.03 10.25
C PRO A 75 -21.66 -2.07 11.38
N GLY A 76 -20.82 -1.87 12.39
CA GLY A 76 -20.75 -2.74 13.57
C GLY A 76 -20.11 -4.11 13.34
N TYR A 77 -19.49 -4.32 12.17
CA TYR A 77 -18.71 -5.53 11.90
C TYR A 77 -17.43 -5.53 12.75
N ASN A 78 -17.09 -6.67 13.37
CA ASN A 78 -15.82 -6.80 14.09
C ASN A 78 -14.72 -7.25 13.13
N TYR A 79 -13.78 -6.36 12.83
CA TYR A 79 -12.68 -6.61 11.90
C TYR A 79 -11.58 -7.45 12.56
N PHE A 80 -10.73 -8.03 11.72
CA PHE A 80 -9.53 -8.76 12.10
C PHE A 80 -9.79 -9.98 12.98
N GLU A 81 -10.98 -10.57 12.85
CA GLU A 81 -11.40 -11.74 13.60
C GLU A 81 -10.83 -13.04 13.04
N ARG A 82 -10.67 -14.03 13.93
CA ARG A 82 -10.02 -15.31 13.61
C ARG A 82 -10.64 -15.97 12.36
N GLY A 83 -9.82 -16.16 11.33
CA GLY A 83 -10.20 -16.86 10.11
C GLY A 83 -10.95 -15.99 9.09
N ASN A 84 -11.30 -14.75 9.43
CA ASN A 84 -12.01 -13.83 8.54
C ASN A 84 -11.10 -13.30 7.43
N LEU A 85 -11.74 -12.96 6.31
CA LEU A 85 -11.17 -12.18 5.24
C LEU A 85 -11.88 -10.83 5.26
N ASP A 86 -11.14 -9.79 5.61
CA ASP A 86 -11.67 -8.44 5.72
C ASP A 86 -11.21 -7.58 4.55
N ILE A 87 -12.11 -6.72 4.08
CA ILE A 87 -11.92 -5.94 2.87
C ILE A 87 -12.00 -4.45 3.21
N PHE A 88 -11.02 -3.71 2.72
CA PHE A 88 -10.93 -2.26 2.86
C PHE A 88 -10.72 -1.64 1.49
N SER A 89 -11.33 -0.49 1.21
CA SER A 89 -11.01 0.29 0.03
C SER A 89 -11.10 1.78 0.28
N GLY A 90 -10.11 2.50 -0.23
CA GLY A 90 -10.02 3.94 -0.10
C GLY A 90 -9.12 4.54 -1.16
N ARG A 91 -9.05 5.87 -1.17
CA ARG A 91 -8.13 6.62 -2.03
C ARG A 91 -6.83 6.91 -1.30
N GLY A 92 -5.76 7.01 -2.07
CA GLY A 92 -4.45 7.47 -1.64
C GLY A 92 -3.65 7.97 -2.84
N PRO A 93 -2.47 8.56 -2.63
CA PRO A 93 -1.63 9.01 -3.73
C PRO A 93 -1.27 7.83 -4.64
N CYS A 94 -1.27 8.03 -5.95
CA CYS A 94 -0.75 7.04 -6.88
C CYS A 94 0.74 6.84 -6.65
N LEU A 95 1.18 5.58 -6.66
CA LEU A 95 2.60 5.24 -6.68
C LEU A 95 3.12 5.31 -8.12
N ASP A 96 4.41 5.61 -8.28
CA ASP A 96 5.06 5.71 -9.59
C ASP A 96 5.31 4.33 -10.23
N SER A 97 5.24 3.26 -9.42
CA SER A 97 5.44 1.88 -9.83
C SER A 97 4.55 0.93 -9.01
N PRO A 98 4.34 -0.32 -9.44
CA PRO A 98 3.52 -1.27 -8.70
C PRO A 98 4.00 -1.46 -7.26
N ILE A 99 3.04 -1.66 -6.35
CA ILE A 99 3.32 -1.93 -4.94
C ILE A 99 4.15 -3.22 -4.85
N CYS A 100 5.28 -3.16 -4.17
CA CYS A 100 6.16 -4.30 -4.00
C CYS A 100 6.66 -4.47 -2.56
N ALA A 101 6.37 -3.54 -1.66
CA ALA A 101 6.62 -3.72 -0.24
C ALA A 101 5.46 -3.22 0.63
N LEU A 102 5.31 -3.85 1.79
CA LEU A 102 4.41 -3.40 2.84
C LEU A 102 5.10 -3.36 4.20
N ASN A 103 4.54 -2.54 5.09
CA ASN A 103 4.73 -2.59 6.53
C ASN A 103 3.33 -2.60 7.16
N LEU A 104 2.97 -3.72 7.79
CA LEU A 104 1.72 -3.92 8.51
C LEU A 104 2.00 -3.86 10.00
N THR A 105 1.33 -2.96 10.72
CA THR A 105 1.57 -2.75 12.15
C THR A 105 0.25 -2.79 12.92
N SER A 106 0.24 -3.51 14.04
CA SER A 106 -0.78 -3.42 15.07
C SER A 106 -0.35 -2.39 16.12
N ASP A 107 -1.26 -1.56 16.61
CA ASP A 107 -0.95 -0.66 17.73
C ASP A 107 -0.91 -1.38 19.10
N GLY A 108 -1.27 -2.67 19.13
CA GLY A 108 -1.26 -3.49 20.34
C GLY A 108 -2.26 -3.05 21.42
N SER A 109 -3.22 -2.20 21.06
CA SER A 109 -4.24 -1.71 21.99
C SER A 109 -5.39 -2.71 22.18
N GLY A 110 -6.21 -2.49 23.21
CA GLY A 110 -7.41 -3.27 23.47
C GLY A 110 -7.18 -4.63 24.13
N PRO A 111 -8.28 -5.31 24.55
CA PRO A 111 -8.22 -6.73 24.87
C PRO A 111 -7.84 -7.54 23.62
N HIS A 112 -7.29 -8.74 23.80
CA HIS A 112 -6.96 -9.63 22.66
C HIS A 112 -6.03 -9.01 21.59
N HIS A 113 -5.10 -8.16 21.99
CA HIS A 113 -4.21 -7.42 21.08
C HIS A 113 -3.33 -8.29 20.15
N GLY A 114 -3.02 -9.52 20.53
CA GLY A 114 -2.18 -10.42 19.73
C GLY A 114 -2.89 -10.93 18.48
N TRP A 115 -2.32 -10.66 17.31
CA TRP A 115 -2.96 -10.93 16.03
C TRP A 115 -2.15 -11.91 15.18
N TYR A 116 -2.75 -12.93 14.58
CA TYR A 116 -2.05 -13.79 13.61
C TYR A 116 -2.52 -13.52 12.19
N VAL A 117 -1.64 -12.95 11.39
CA VAL A 117 -1.94 -12.57 10.01
C VAL A 117 -1.48 -13.66 9.07
N ASN A 118 -2.36 -14.14 8.17
CA ASN A 118 -1.97 -15.10 7.15
C ASN A 118 -1.38 -14.38 5.93
N TYR A 119 -2.15 -13.48 5.29
CA TYR A 119 -1.66 -12.66 4.18
C TYR A 119 -2.37 -11.32 4.10
N VAL A 120 -1.77 -10.39 3.37
CA VAL A 120 -2.39 -9.16 2.89
C VAL A 120 -2.29 -9.13 1.38
N GLU A 121 -3.40 -8.91 0.69
CA GLU A 121 -3.41 -8.68 -0.76
C GLU A 121 -3.83 -7.24 -1.02
N VAL A 122 -3.13 -6.55 -1.91
CA VAL A 122 -3.44 -5.17 -2.27
C VAL A 122 -3.62 -5.07 -3.76
N THR A 123 -4.74 -4.49 -4.18
CA THR A 123 -4.99 -4.05 -5.55
C THR A 123 -4.89 -2.53 -5.61
N SER A 124 -4.21 -2.00 -6.62
CA SER A 124 -4.18 -0.57 -6.94
C SER A 124 -4.68 -0.33 -8.36
N THR A 125 -5.45 0.73 -8.55
CA THR A 125 -5.96 1.16 -9.86
C THR A 125 -6.11 2.68 -9.91
N GLY A 126 -5.87 3.28 -11.07
CA GLY A 126 -6.05 4.72 -11.30
C GLY A 126 -6.58 5.00 -12.70
N ALA A 127 -7.02 6.23 -12.95
CA ALA A 127 -7.44 6.64 -14.29
C ALA A 127 -6.25 6.56 -15.25
N HIS A 128 -6.35 5.73 -16.29
CA HIS A 128 -5.26 5.47 -17.25
C HIS A 128 -3.99 4.84 -16.66
N ILE A 129 -4.07 4.31 -15.43
CA ILE A 129 -3.00 3.55 -14.77
C ILE A 129 -3.43 2.07 -14.75
N PRO A 130 -2.58 1.14 -15.22
CA PRO A 130 -2.90 -0.29 -15.16
C PRO A 130 -3.20 -0.77 -13.75
N CYS A 131 -4.13 -1.72 -13.63
CA CYS A 131 -4.39 -2.36 -12.35
C CYS A 131 -3.20 -3.26 -11.96
N HIS A 132 -2.76 -3.13 -10.72
CA HIS A 132 -1.73 -4.00 -10.14
C HIS A 132 -2.27 -4.69 -8.90
N GLN A 133 -1.91 -5.95 -8.71
CA GLN A 133 -2.26 -6.76 -7.55
C GLN A 133 -1.00 -7.37 -6.97
N GLN A 134 -0.81 -7.25 -5.66
CA GLN A 134 0.32 -7.82 -4.95
C GLN A 134 -0.16 -8.56 -3.71
N LEU A 135 0.17 -9.84 -3.62
CA LEU A 135 -0.05 -10.67 -2.44
C LEU A 135 1.22 -10.68 -1.58
N PHE A 136 1.05 -10.44 -0.28
CA PHE A 136 2.10 -10.50 0.72
C PHE A 136 1.78 -11.58 1.74
N THR A 137 2.52 -12.69 1.68
CA THR A 137 2.42 -13.74 2.71
C THR A 137 3.05 -13.23 4.00
N VAL A 138 2.27 -13.20 5.08
CA VAL A 138 2.71 -12.74 6.39
C VAL A 138 3.01 -13.93 7.29
N GLU A 139 2.04 -14.79 7.57
CA GLU A 139 2.16 -15.97 8.45
C GLU A 139 2.90 -15.71 9.77
N GLN A 140 2.56 -14.60 10.43
CA GLN A 140 3.29 -14.09 11.59
C GLN A 140 2.31 -13.60 12.65
N TRP A 141 2.66 -13.80 13.92
CA TRP A 141 2.04 -13.07 15.02
C TRP A 141 2.52 -11.61 15.01
N LEU A 142 1.58 -10.68 15.14
CA LEU A 142 1.80 -9.29 15.55
C LEU A 142 1.36 -9.18 17.01
N ALA A 143 2.28 -9.45 17.93
CA ALA A 143 2.00 -9.56 19.36
C ALA A 143 3.28 -9.34 20.17
N THR A 144 3.17 -8.81 21.39
CA THR A 144 4.30 -8.66 22.32
C THR A 144 4.46 -9.85 23.26
N ASP A 145 3.46 -10.74 23.34
CA ASP A 145 3.41 -11.89 24.24
C ASP A 145 3.69 -13.24 23.53
N THR A 146 3.82 -13.21 22.21
CA THR A 146 4.00 -14.40 21.35
C THR A 146 5.11 -14.13 20.34
N TRP A 147 5.98 -15.11 20.08
CA TRP A 147 7.03 -15.00 19.05
C TRP A 147 6.41 -14.48 17.74
N PRO A 148 6.98 -13.47 17.06
CA PRO A 148 8.34 -12.93 17.25
C PRO A 148 8.47 -11.83 18.30
N TYR A 149 7.43 -11.55 19.09
CA TYR A 149 7.39 -10.43 20.04
C TYR A 149 7.44 -9.06 19.34
N GLU A 150 6.97 -9.01 18.09
CA GLU A 150 6.91 -7.82 17.25
C GLU A 150 5.45 -7.49 16.97
N LEU A 151 5.10 -6.20 16.94
CA LEU A 151 3.79 -5.72 16.51
C LEU A 151 3.74 -5.37 15.01
N THR A 152 4.85 -5.60 14.30
CA THR A 152 5.01 -5.22 12.90
C THR A 152 5.47 -6.40 12.03
N ALA A 153 4.94 -6.49 10.82
CA ALA A 153 5.44 -7.35 9.75
C ALA A 153 5.80 -6.51 8.53
N ILE A 154 7.06 -6.59 8.10
CA ILE A 154 7.56 -5.96 6.87
C ILE A 154 7.74 -7.05 5.82
N ARG A 155 7.24 -6.82 4.61
CA ARG A 155 7.49 -7.69 3.45
C ARG A 155 7.99 -6.81 2.31
N ASN A 156 9.19 -7.10 1.80
CA ASN A 156 9.79 -6.36 0.68
C ASN A 156 10.10 -7.32 -0.46
N TYR A 157 9.34 -7.19 -1.54
CA TYR A 157 9.43 -7.98 -2.76
C TYR A 157 9.91 -7.16 -3.96
N CYS A 158 10.35 -5.91 -3.76
CA CYS A 158 10.74 -5.01 -4.85
C CYS A 158 11.87 -5.53 -5.74
N ASN A 159 12.67 -6.48 -5.26
CA ASN A 159 13.73 -7.14 -6.04
C ASN A 159 13.36 -8.55 -6.55
N SER A 160 12.26 -9.13 -6.08
CA SER A 160 11.91 -10.52 -6.42
C SER A 160 11.38 -10.65 -7.86
N ASP A 161 10.82 -9.58 -8.43
CA ASP A 161 10.36 -9.55 -9.83
C ASP A 161 11.53 -9.55 -10.82
N ILE A 162 12.64 -8.87 -10.49
CA ILE A 162 13.87 -8.90 -11.28
C ILE A 162 14.48 -10.30 -11.26
N GLU A 163 14.64 -10.90 -10.07
CA GLU A 163 15.15 -12.26 -9.95
C GLU A 163 14.23 -13.31 -10.60
N GLY A 164 12.92 -13.13 -10.49
CA GLY A 164 11.91 -14.00 -11.08
C GLY A 164 11.88 -13.92 -12.61
N ALA A 165 12.10 -12.72 -13.16
CA ALA A 165 12.24 -12.51 -14.60
C ALA A 165 13.57 -13.09 -15.13
N GLU A 166 14.68 -12.92 -14.42
CA GLU A 166 15.98 -13.53 -14.78
C GLU A 166 15.92 -15.06 -14.74
N LYS A 167 15.29 -15.64 -13.71
CA LYS A 167 15.12 -17.10 -13.60
C LYS A 167 14.21 -17.65 -14.70
N ARG A 168 13.13 -16.96 -15.05
CA ARG A 168 12.26 -17.32 -16.19
C ARG A 168 13.01 -17.23 -17.52
N GLY A 169 13.72 -16.13 -17.77
CA GLY A 169 14.56 -15.97 -18.97
C GLY A 169 15.69 -16.99 -19.06
N ARG A 170 16.31 -17.38 -17.95
CA ARG A 170 17.33 -18.44 -17.90
C ARG A 170 16.73 -19.82 -18.19
N THR A 171 15.51 -20.08 -17.71
CA THR A 171 14.77 -21.33 -17.95
C THR A 171 14.36 -21.44 -19.42
N GLU A 172 13.83 -20.37 -20.01
CA GLU A 172 13.50 -20.31 -21.45
C GLU A 172 14.74 -20.51 -22.33
N ARG A 173 15.85 -19.80 -22.06
CA ARG A 173 17.11 -20.00 -22.80
C ARG A 173 17.64 -21.43 -22.67
N ARG A 174 17.47 -22.06 -21.52
CA ARG A 174 17.84 -23.46 -21.30
C ARG A 174 16.97 -24.42 -22.12
N MET A 175 15.66 -24.19 -22.18
CA MET A 175 14.75 -25.00 -23.02
C MET A 175 15.05 -24.85 -24.52
N ILE A 176 15.34 -23.64 -24.99
CA ILE A 176 15.72 -23.38 -26.40
C ILE A 176 17.01 -24.14 -26.75
N ARG A 177 18.02 -24.13 -25.87
CA ARG A 177 19.30 -24.80 -26.11
C ARG A 177 19.20 -26.34 -26.08
N SER A 178 18.20 -26.92 -25.41
CA SER A 178 17.94 -28.37 -25.42
C SER A 178 17.10 -28.84 -26.61
N GLY A 179 16.45 -27.93 -27.36
CA GLY A 179 15.58 -28.26 -28.49
C GLY A 179 16.27 -28.36 -29.86
N SER A 180 17.58 -28.12 -29.96
CA SER A 180 18.31 -28.10 -31.24
C SER A 180 19.03 -29.41 -31.60
N GLY A 181 18.77 -30.50 -30.88
CA GLY A 181 19.41 -31.80 -31.11
C GLY A 181 18.43 -32.89 -31.52
N GLY A 182 17.88 -32.84 -32.73
CA GLY A 182 17.23 -34.01 -33.31
C GLY A 182 16.21 -33.75 -34.41
N LEU A 183 16.68 -33.52 -35.65
CA LEU A 183 16.04 -34.08 -36.85
C LEU A 183 16.95 -33.88 -38.08
N VAL A 184 17.68 -34.92 -38.51
CA VAL A 184 17.81 -35.30 -39.92
C VAL A 184 18.18 -36.79 -39.96
N SER A 185 17.22 -37.63 -40.29
CA SER A 185 17.48 -38.85 -41.07
C SER A 185 16.29 -39.02 -42.00
N THR A 186 16.48 -38.57 -43.23
CA THR A 186 15.61 -38.86 -44.37
C THR A 186 16.31 -39.88 -45.24
N VAL A 187 15.63 -41.03 -45.39
CA VAL A 187 15.76 -42.12 -46.39
C VAL A 187 17.08 -42.88 -46.42
#